data_AF-A0A7Y1UX38-F1
#
_entry.id   AF-A0A7Y1UX38-F1
#
_cell.length_a   1.000
_cell.length_b   1.000
_cell.length_c   1.000
_cell.angle_alpha   90.00
_cell.angle_beta   90.00
_cell.angle_gamma   90.00
#
_symmetry.space_group_name_H-M   'P 1'
#
loop_
_entity.id
_entity.type
_entity.pdbx_description
1 polymer ?
#
loop_
_entity_poly.entity_id
_entity_poly.type
_entity_poly.pdbx_seq_one_letter_code
_entity_poly.pdbx_strand_id
1 'polypeptide(L)'
;PGAADVMVETGFEFVIDRTDWQGAEPDPTPIIFTSNLAAYKLRKLWLVNGLHVLTAWLGLQRGHEYIHEAIADEDVAAAVSSAGSAAARALASKTDEFDVASLEEYCASSLQRFTNSELPDVAVRVARNPLAKLAAGERVMGPATAADENGLPIDGFAQGIAAALVMDDPSVAGSSDLRDAVDRMGWDGVVVDHCGAARGGPLFTKIETEMQKIENERSGELITEELVITNPSGLHARPAAEIVEFAKKSEADIQIHKGDKAANAKSIMSVLALGANTGDTVTIVAEGDGAADVVEELRNIMLAQEH
;
A
#
# COMPACT_ATOMS: atom_id res chain seq x y z
N PRO A 1 12.25 20.55 -31.08
CA PRO A 1 11.01 19.89 -31.56
C PRO A 1 10.15 20.87 -32.37
N GLY A 2 9.74 20.48 -33.58
CA GLY A 2 8.77 21.22 -34.39
C GLY A 2 7.34 21.04 -33.89
N ALA A 3 6.39 21.82 -34.43
CA ALA A 3 4.98 21.82 -34.02
C ALA A 3 4.21 20.50 -34.28
N ALA A 4 4.87 19.47 -34.83
CA ALA A 4 4.30 18.16 -35.14
C ALA A 4 5.05 17.00 -34.47
N ASP A 5 6.03 17.28 -33.61
CA ASP A 5 6.82 16.24 -32.95
C ASP A 5 6.04 15.66 -31.75
N VAL A 6 5.90 14.34 -31.70
CA VAL A 6 5.31 13.60 -30.58
C VAL A 6 6.36 12.67 -30.01
N MET A 7 6.56 12.72 -28.70
CA MET A 7 7.41 11.77 -27.97
C MET A 7 6.55 10.60 -27.51
N VAL A 8 7.00 9.38 -27.79
CA VAL A 8 6.33 8.14 -27.41
C VAL A 8 7.34 7.20 -26.78
N GLU A 9 6.85 6.29 -25.95
CA GLU A 9 7.67 5.17 -25.46
C GLU A 9 8.08 4.24 -26.60
N THR A 10 9.20 3.54 -26.44
CA THR A 10 9.74 2.61 -27.44
C THR A 10 8.93 1.31 -27.55
N GLY A 11 8.26 0.89 -26.46
CA GLY A 11 7.40 -0.29 -26.43
C GLY A 11 5.98 0.00 -26.91
N PHE A 12 5.50 -0.75 -27.89
CA PHE A 12 4.10 -0.74 -28.30
C PHE A 12 3.58 -2.17 -28.46
N GLU A 13 2.27 -2.33 -28.25
CA GLU A 13 1.58 -3.59 -28.47
C GLU A 13 0.28 -3.28 -29.23
N PHE A 14 0.08 -3.94 -30.37
CA PHE A 14 -1.12 -3.79 -31.16
C PHE A 14 -1.75 -5.17 -31.42
N VAL A 15 -2.88 -5.42 -30.78
CA VAL A 15 -3.60 -6.70 -30.84
C VAL A 15 -4.92 -6.52 -31.58
N ILE A 16 -5.20 -7.39 -32.55
CA ILE A 16 -6.43 -7.40 -33.35
C ILE A 16 -7.13 -8.75 -33.18
N ASP A 17 -8.46 -8.70 -33.12
CA ASP A 17 -9.28 -9.91 -33.18
C ASP A 17 -9.21 -10.53 -34.58
N ARG A 18 -8.65 -11.73 -34.67
CA ARG A 18 -8.53 -12.47 -35.91
C ARG A 18 -9.89 -12.90 -36.48
N THR A 19 -10.90 -13.06 -35.64
CA THR A 19 -12.22 -13.54 -36.08
C THR A 19 -12.96 -12.51 -36.94
N ASP A 20 -12.68 -11.22 -36.73
CA ASP A 20 -13.24 -10.12 -37.52
C ASP A 20 -12.35 -9.70 -38.71
N TRP A 21 -11.14 -10.26 -38.83
CA TRP A 21 -10.20 -9.91 -39.89
C TRP A 21 -10.51 -10.64 -41.19
N GLN A 22 -10.69 -9.87 -42.27
CA GLN A 22 -10.88 -10.41 -43.61
C GLN A 22 -9.58 -10.35 -44.41
N GLY A 23 -9.05 -11.52 -44.79
CA GLY A 23 -7.89 -11.66 -45.64
C GLY A 23 -6.68 -12.30 -44.95
N ALA A 24 -5.56 -12.34 -45.66
CA ALA A 24 -4.29 -12.79 -45.10
C ALA A 24 -3.79 -11.78 -44.05
N GLU A 25 -3.07 -12.27 -43.04
CA GLU A 25 -2.34 -11.39 -42.14
C GLU A 25 -1.17 -10.76 -42.92
N PRO A 26 -0.91 -9.45 -42.74
CA PRO A 26 0.27 -8.84 -43.34
C PRO A 26 1.54 -9.53 -42.84
N ASP A 27 2.52 -9.72 -43.73
CA ASP A 27 3.83 -10.30 -43.40
C ASP A 27 4.94 -9.50 -44.12
N PRO A 28 5.88 -8.86 -43.41
CA PRO A 28 6.01 -8.82 -41.95
C PRO A 28 5.00 -7.86 -41.28
N THR A 29 4.53 -8.20 -40.08
CA THR A 29 3.66 -7.34 -39.27
C THR A 29 4.07 -7.30 -37.80
N PRO A 30 4.04 -6.13 -37.14
CA PRO A 30 4.16 -6.04 -35.69
C PRO A 30 2.82 -6.25 -34.96
N ILE A 31 1.74 -6.55 -35.68
CA ILE A 31 0.40 -6.75 -35.14
C ILE A 31 0.24 -8.19 -34.64
N ILE A 32 -0.28 -8.35 -33.43
CA ILE A 32 -0.67 -9.65 -32.87
C ILE A 32 -2.12 -9.93 -33.26
N PHE A 33 -2.34 -10.96 -34.08
CA PHE A 33 -3.67 -11.46 -34.38
C PHE A 33 -4.03 -12.59 -33.40
N THR A 34 -5.13 -12.44 -32.67
CA THR A 34 -5.58 -13.45 -31.68
C THR A 34 -7.06 -13.74 -31.85
N SER A 35 -7.49 -14.95 -31.48
CA SER A 35 -8.92 -15.29 -31.35
C SER A 35 -9.48 -15.01 -29.96
N ASN A 36 -8.64 -14.53 -29.03
CA ASN A 36 -8.99 -14.28 -27.64
C ASN A 36 -8.60 -12.85 -27.23
N LEU A 37 -9.14 -11.85 -27.95
CA LEU A 37 -8.86 -10.44 -27.67
C LEU A 37 -9.25 -10.03 -26.23
N ALA A 38 -10.22 -10.72 -25.63
CA ALA A 38 -10.65 -10.51 -24.25
C ALA A 38 -9.51 -10.75 -23.24
N ALA A 39 -8.70 -11.81 -23.42
CA ALA A 39 -7.57 -12.10 -22.55
C ALA A 39 -6.50 -10.99 -22.59
N TYR A 40 -6.16 -10.47 -23.77
CA TYR A 40 -5.20 -9.36 -23.90
C TYR A 40 -5.73 -8.06 -23.28
N LYS A 41 -7.02 -7.77 -23.46
CA LYS A 41 -7.68 -6.62 -22.82
C LYS A 41 -7.62 -6.74 -21.30
N LEU A 42 -7.91 -7.92 -20.75
CA LEU A 42 -7.86 -8.19 -19.31
C LEU A 42 -6.42 -8.09 -18.77
N ARG A 43 -5.44 -8.67 -19.48
CA ARG A 43 -4.01 -8.56 -19.15
C ARG A 43 -3.57 -7.11 -19.02
N LYS A 44 -3.87 -6.28 -20.03
CA LYS A 44 -3.55 -4.85 -19.99
C LYS A 44 -4.31 -4.13 -18.87
N LEU A 45 -5.59 -4.46 -18.68
CA LEU A 45 -6.41 -3.85 -17.65
C LEU A 45 -5.81 -4.10 -16.26
N TRP A 46 -5.35 -5.31 -15.97
CA TRP A 46 -4.82 -5.66 -14.65
C TRP A 46 -3.35 -5.26 -14.48
N LEU A 47 -2.48 -5.67 -15.40
CA LEU A 47 -1.03 -5.58 -15.24
C LEU A 47 -0.43 -4.24 -15.71
N VAL A 48 -1.22 -3.41 -16.39
CA VAL A 48 -0.80 -2.03 -16.74
C VAL A 48 -1.71 -1.04 -16.05
N ASN A 49 -2.99 -1.01 -16.41
CA ASN A 49 -3.89 0.03 -15.92
C ASN A 49 -4.13 -0.09 -14.41
N GLY A 50 -4.21 -1.32 -13.89
CA GLY A 50 -4.39 -1.62 -12.47
C GLY A 50 -3.20 -1.17 -11.65
N LEU A 51 -2.02 -1.68 -11.98
CA LEU A 51 -0.78 -1.34 -11.28
C LEU A 51 -0.47 0.16 -11.35
N HIS A 52 -0.69 0.81 -12.49
CA HIS A 52 -0.45 2.25 -12.63
C HIS A 52 -1.33 3.08 -11.68
N VAL A 53 -2.59 2.69 -11.52
CA VAL A 53 -3.52 3.33 -10.58
C VAL A 53 -3.14 3.04 -9.13
N LEU A 54 -2.73 1.80 -8.83
CA LEU A 54 -2.27 1.41 -7.50
C LEU A 54 -1.04 2.23 -7.08
N THR A 55 -0.06 2.38 -7.98
CA THR A 55 1.11 3.25 -7.80
C THR A 55 0.69 4.70 -7.55
N ALA A 56 -0.27 5.22 -8.32
CA ALA A 56 -0.74 6.59 -8.14
C ALA A 56 -1.40 6.83 -6.77
N TRP A 57 -2.27 5.93 -6.32
CA TRP A 57 -2.95 6.07 -5.03
C TRP A 57 -1.99 5.99 -3.85
N LEU A 58 -1.08 5.00 -3.85
CA LEU A 58 -0.05 4.87 -2.82
C LEU A 58 0.94 6.04 -2.85
N GLY A 59 1.31 6.49 -4.05
CA GLY A 59 2.21 7.63 -4.25
C GLY A 59 1.65 8.93 -3.69
N LEU A 60 0.40 9.25 -4.02
CA LEU A 60 -0.27 10.45 -3.52
C LEU A 60 -0.41 10.45 -2.00
N GLN A 61 -0.70 9.29 -1.40
CA GLN A 61 -0.76 9.15 0.06
C GLN A 61 0.58 9.50 0.73
N ARG A 62 1.70 9.21 0.05
CA ARG A 62 3.06 9.55 0.50
C ARG A 62 3.55 10.92 0.01
N GLY A 63 2.70 11.71 -0.65
CA GLY A 63 3.04 13.06 -1.11
C GLY A 63 3.85 13.13 -2.41
N HIS A 64 3.95 12.03 -3.17
CA HIS A 64 4.63 12.01 -4.47
C HIS A 64 3.74 12.63 -5.57
N GLU A 65 4.32 13.47 -6.43
CA GLU A 65 3.57 14.19 -7.48
C GLU A 65 3.51 13.38 -8.78
N TYR A 66 4.58 12.64 -9.08
CA TYR A 66 4.74 11.87 -10.31
C TYR A 66 4.82 10.36 -10.06
N ILE A 67 4.43 9.59 -11.07
CA ILE A 67 4.45 8.12 -11.01
C ILE A 67 5.86 7.56 -10.85
N HIS A 68 6.86 8.18 -11.47
CA HIS A 68 8.25 7.75 -11.36
C HIS A 68 8.84 8.01 -9.97
N GLU A 69 8.36 9.02 -9.25
CA GLU A 69 8.70 9.27 -7.84
C GLU A 69 8.03 8.22 -6.96
N ALA A 70 6.72 8.01 -7.17
CA ALA A 70 5.94 7.05 -6.42
C ALA A 70 6.49 5.63 -6.54
N ILE A 71 6.88 5.16 -7.73
CA ILE A 71 7.44 3.80 -7.89
C ILE A 71 8.90 3.69 -7.43
N ALA A 72 9.60 4.80 -7.20
CA ALA A 72 10.94 4.80 -6.64
C ALA A 72 10.93 4.70 -5.10
N ASP A 73 9.79 4.98 -4.47
CA ASP A 73 9.56 4.73 -3.05
C ASP A 73 9.54 3.22 -2.76
N GLU A 74 10.36 2.76 -1.80
CA GLU A 74 10.59 1.34 -1.55
C GLU A 74 9.31 0.61 -1.11
N ASP A 75 8.47 1.26 -0.29
CA ASP A 75 7.23 0.66 0.20
C ASP A 75 6.19 0.55 -0.91
N VAL A 76 6.07 1.60 -1.74
CA VAL A 76 5.18 1.59 -2.90
C VAL A 76 5.63 0.54 -3.92
N ALA A 77 6.93 0.48 -4.21
CA ALA A 77 7.51 -0.50 -5.11
C ALA A 77 7.25 -1.93 -4.63
N ALA A 78 7.43 -2.20 -3.34
CA ALA A 78 7.18 -3.51 -2.74
C ALA A 78 5.69 -3.90 -2.84
N ALA A 79 4.78 -2.99 -2.46
CA ALA A 79 3.34 -3.19 -2.53
C ALA A 79 2.87 -3.49 -3.96
N VAL A 80 3.26 -2.64 -4.91
CA VAL A 80 2.85 -2.74 -6.32
C VAL A 80 3.46 -3.98 -6.99
N SER A 81 4.72 -4.32 -6.69
CA SER A 81 5.36 -5.52 -7.23
C SER A 81 4.71 -6.80 -6.72
N SER A 82 4.38 -6.85 -5.42
CA SER A 82 3.66 -7.98 -4.82
C SER A 82 2.26 -8.15 -5.45
N ALA A 83 1.50 -7.05 -5.55
CA ALA A 83 0.20 -7.02 -6.19
C ALA A 83 0.26 -7.42 -7.68
N GLY A 84 1.29 -6.96 -8.40
CA GLY A 84 1.53 -7.32 -9.81
C GLY A 84 1.82 -8.81 -10.00
N SER A 85 2.67 -9.39 -9.16
CA SER A 85 2.96 -10.82 -9.19
C SER A 85 1.72 -11.66 -8.85
N ALA A 86 0.92 -11.25 -7.87
CA ALA A 86 -0.35 -11.89 -7.56
C ALA A 86 -1.36 -11.76 -8.71
N ALA A 87 -1.48 -10.58 -9.33
CA ALA A 87 -2.34 -10.37 -10.50
C ALA A 87 -1.95 -11.26 -11.68
N ALA A 88 -0.65 -11.39 -11.96
CA ALA A 88 -0.14 -12.22 -13.05
C ALA A 88 -0.53 -13.70 -12.85
N ARG A 89 -0.32 -14.23 -11.64
CA ARG A 89 -0.70 -15.62 -11.30
C ARG A 89 -2.22 -15.82 -11.30
N ALA A 90 -2.98 -14.87 -10.77
CA ALA A 90 -4.44 -14.91 -10.78
C ALA A 90 -5.02 -14.82 -12.21
N LEU A 91 -4.34 -14.10 -13.11
CA LEU A 91 -4.74 -14.02 -14.51
C LEU A 91 -4.44 -15.33 -15.26
N ALA A 92 -3.29 -15.95 -15.01
CA ALA A 92 -2.93 -17.25 -15.59
C ALA A 92 -3.94 -18.35 -15.23
N SER A 93 -4.59 -18.27 -14.06
CA SER A 93 -5.64 -19.24 -13.69
C SER A 93 -7.00 -18.98 -14.39
N LYS A 94 -7.16 -17.83 -15.07
CA LYS A 94 -8.40 -17.46 -15.78
C LYS A 94 -8.34 -17.70 -17.29
N THR A 95 -7.17 -17.95 -17.86
CA THR A 95 -7.02 -18.14 -19.30
C THR A 95 -5.78 -18.96 -19.64
N ASP A 96 -5.91 -19.81 -20.66
CA ASP A 96 -4.78 -20.58 -21.21
C ASP A 96 -3.96 -19.79 -22.25
N GLU A 97 -4.30 -18.51 -22.50
CA GLU A 97 -3.63 -17.67 -23.51
C GLU A 97 -2.19 -17.31 -23.09
N PHE A 98 -1.91 -17.27 -21.79
CA PHE A 98 -0.63 -16.82 -21.24
C PHE A 98 -0.17 -17.76 -20.13
N ASP A 99 1.12 -18.11 -20.13
CA ASP A 99 1.73 -18.75 -18.98
C ASP A 99 2.16 -17.72 -17.92
N VAL A 100 2.35 -18.18 -16.68
CA VAL A 100 2.71 -17.33 -15.53
C VAL A 100 4.01 -16.55 -15.79
N ALA A 101 5.03 -17.17 -16.38
CA ALA A 101 6.32 -16.53 -16.58
C ALA A 101 6.20 -15.36 -17.58
N SER A 102 5.45 -15.55 -18.66
CA SER A 102 5.17 -14.49 -19.64
C SER A 102 4.41 -13.30 -19.03
N LEU A 103 3.49 -13.56 -18.10
CA LEU A 103 2.73 -12.52 -17.41
C LEU A 103 3.56 -11.79 -16.36
N GLU A 104 4.43 -12.49 -15.65
CA GLU A 104 5.37 -11.89 -14.70
C GLU A 104 6.40 -11.00 -15.42
N GLU A 105 6.91 -11.42 -16.59
CA GLU A 105 7.77 -10.59 -17.43
C GLU A 105 7.04 -9.35 -17.96
N TYR A 106 5.80 -9.51 -18.42
CA TYR A 106 4.96 -8.39 -18.85
C TYR A 106 4.69 -7.39 -17.72
N CYS A 107 4.45 -7.89 -16.51
CA CYS A 107 4.31 -7.08 -15.30
C CYS A 107 5.61 -6.31 -15.01
N ALA A 108 6.76 -6.99 -14.98
CA ALA A 108 8.05 -6.37 -14.73
C ALA A 108 8.39 -5.27 -15.75
N SER A 109 8.12 -5.52 -17.03
CA SER A 109 8.26 -4.52 -18.10
C SER A 109 7.36 -3.29 -17.88
N SER A 110 6.13 -3.52 -17.40
CA SER A 110 5.20 -2.43 -17.08
C SER A 110 5.69 -1.58 -15.90
N LEU A 111 6.17 -2.21 -14.83
CA LEU A 111 6.75 -1.51 -13.68
C LEU A 111 8.03 -0.75 -14.04
N GLN A 112 8.88 -1.34 -14.89
CA GLN A 112 10.06 -0.65 -15.41
C GLN A 112 9.69 0.62 -16.17
N ARG A 113 8.58 0.63 -16.93
CA ARG A 113 8.11 1.83 -17.62
C ARG A 113 7.65 2.92 -16.66
N PHE A 114 7.09 2.57 -15.52
CA PHE A 114 6.68 3.55 -14.51
C PHE A 114 7.86 4.34 -13.94
N THR A 115 9.09 3.82 -14.03
CA THR A 115 10.32 4.50 -13.59
C THR A 115 10.78 5.61 -14.55
N ASN A 116 10.13 5.78 -15.71
CA ASN A 116 10.58 6.69 -16.75
C ASN A 116 10.34 8.17 -16.40
N SER A 117 11.39 8.87 -15.97
CA SER A 117 11.33 10.31 -15.66
C SER A 117 11.33 11.22 -16.88
N GLU A 118 11.68 10.72 -18.08
CA GLU A 118 11.70 11.53 -19.32
C GLU A 118 10.29 11.76 -19.89
N LEU A 119 9.33 10.90 -19.50
CA LEU A 119 7.91 11.01 -19.82
C LEU A 119 7.11 11.05 -18.50
N PRO A 120 7.24 12.13 -17.70
CA PRO A 120 6.66 12.18 -16.38
C PRO A 120 5.14 12.14 -16.46
N ASP A 121 4.55 11.14 -15.81
CA ASP A 121 3.11 11.04 -15.64
C ASP A 121 2.69 11.54 -14.26
N VAL A 122 1.72 12.44 -14.23
CA VAL A 122 1.26 13.10 -13.00
C VAL A 122 0.32 12.16 -12.24
N ALA A 123 0.62 11.88 -10.97
CA ALA A 123 -0.12 10.92 -10.15
C ALA A 123 -1.60 11.28 -10.02
N VAL A 124 -1.95 12.56 -9.82
CA VAL A 124 -3.37 12.99 -9.73
C VAL A 124 -4.16 12.71 -11.02
N ARG A 125 -3.51 12.81 -12.18
CA ARG A 125 -4.13 12.48 -13.48
C ARG A 125 -4.40 10.98 -13.59
N VAL A 126 -3.45 10.17 -13.11
CA VAL A 126 -3.57 8.72 -13.11
C VAL A 126 -4.58 8.25 -12.08
N ALA A 127 -4.70 8.91 -10.93
CA ALA A 127 -5.58 8.55 -9.81
C ALA A 127 -7.08 8.82 -10.05
N ARG A 128 -7.43 9.73 -10.98
CA ARG A 128 -8.81 10.21 -11.26
C ARG A 128 -9.92 9.16 -11.26
N ASN A 129 -11.13 9.56 -10.90
CA ASN A 129 -12.35 8.73 -10.84
C ASN A 129 -12.16 7.46 -9.99
N PRO A 130 -11.66 7.58 -8.74
CA PRO A 130 -11.30 6.42 -7.95
C PRO A 130 -12.48 5.50 -7.65
N LEU A 131 -13.70 6.04 -7.42
CA LEU A 131 -14.90 5.21 -7.23
C LEU A 131 -15.13 4.27 -8.42
N ALA A 132 -15.09 4.78 -9.66
CA ALA A 132 -15.28 3.95 -10.85
C ALA A 132 -14.20 2.86 -11.00
N LYS A 133 -12.96 3.13 -10.59
CA LYS A 133 -11.83 2.18 -10.65
C LYS A 133 -11.82 1.16 -9.52
N LEU A 134 -12.52 1.46 -8.43
CA LEU A 134 -12.78 0.55 -7.32
C LEU A 134 -14.01 -0.34 -7.57
N ALA A 135 -14.74 -0.17 -8.67
CA ALA A 135 -15.90 -1.03 -8.95
C ALA A 135 -15.51 -2.52 -9.05
N ALA A 136 -16.42 -3.40 -8.66
CA ALA A 136 -16.24 -4.85 -8.75
C ALA A 136 -15.78 -5.29 -10.16
N GLY A 137 -14.75 -6.13 -10.22
CA GLY A 137 -14.20 -6.67 -11.47
C GLY A 137 -13.33 -5.70 -12.27
N GLU A 138 -13.18 -4.44 -11.86
CA GLU A 138 -12.35 -3.45 -12.54
C GLU A 138 -10.84 -3.64 -12.22
N ARG A 139 -9.99 -2.72 -12.66
CA ARG A 139 -8.53 -2.85 -12.75
C ARG A 139 -7.82 -3.10 -11.43
N VAL A 140 -8.44 -2.81 -10.29
CA VAL A 140 -7.91 -3.09 -8.95
C VAL A 140 -8.69 -4.19 -8.27
N MET A 141 -10.02 -4.09 -8.17
CA MET A 141 -10.83 -5.10 -7.47
C MET A 141 -10.90 -6.44 -8.19
N GLY A 142 -10.85 -6.45 -9.52
CA GLY A 142 -10.78 -7.67 -10.33
C GLY A 142 -9.58 -8.55 -9.97
N PRO A 143 -8.33 -8.06 -10.10
CA PRO A 143 -7.16 -8.84 -9.73
C PRO A 143 -7.06 -9.08 -8.22
N ALA A 144 -7.48 -8.14 -7.35
CA ALA A 144 -7.43 -8.34 -5.90
C ALA A 144 -8.35 -9.48 -5.44
N THR A 145 -9.59 -9.52 -5.92
CA THR A 145 -10.54 -10.59 -5.60
C THR A 145 -10.07 -11.92 -6.18
N ALA A 146 -9.58 -11.93 -7.42
CA ALA A 146 -9.03 -13.13 -8.03
C ALA A 146 -7.79 -13.64 -7.28
N ALA A 147 -6.92 -12.76 -6.77
CA ALA A 147 -5.79 -13.15 -5.94
C ALA A 147 -6.25 -13.78 -4.61
N ASP A 148 -7.24 -13.18 -3.94
CA ASP A 148 -7.84 -13.72 -2.71
C ASP A 148 -8.44 -15.13 -2.94
N GLU A 149 -9.25 -15.29 -3.99
CA GLU A 149 -9.85 -16.58 -4.39
C GLU A 149 -8.81 -17.69 -4.63
N ASN A 150 -7.61 -17.31 -5.07
CA ASN A 150 -6.50 -18.25 -5.35
C ASN A 150 -5.50 -18.37 -4.18
N GLY A 151 -5.77 -17.74 -3.04
CA GLY A 151 -4.88 -17.77 -1.87
C GLY A 151 -3.52 -17.10 -2.11
N LEU A 152 -3.48 -16.12 -3.02
CA LEU A 152 -2.28 -15.36 -3.36
C LEU A 152 -2.12 -14.15 -2.44
N PRO A 153 -0.91 -13.55 -2.34
CA PRO A 153 -0.70 -12.33 -1.57
C PRO A 153 -1.62 -11.20 -2.02
N ILE A 154 -2.26 -10.54 -1.06
CA ILE A 154 -3.26 -9.48 -1.29
C ILE A 154 -2.97 -8.19 -0.51
N ASP A 155 -1.88 -8.14 0.25
CA ASP A 155 -1.47 -7.00 1.08
C ASP A 155 -1.28 -5.73 0.24
N GLY A 156 -0.57 -5.81 -0.88
CA GLY A 156 -0.35 -4.66 -1.77
C GLY A 156 -1.65 -4.10 -2.39
N PHE A 157 -2.63 -4.98 -2.65
CA PHE A 157 -3.96 -4.53 -3.08
C PHE A 157 -4.70 -3.82 -1.94
N ALA A 158 -4.71 -4.42 -0.74
CA ALA A 158 -5.37 -3.85 0.42
C ALA A 158 -4.83 -2.45 0.74
N GLN A 159 -3.50 -2.27 0.71
CA GLN A 159 -2.85 -0.97 0.91
C GLN A 159 -3.33 0.08 -0.08
N GLY A 160 -3.31 -0.23 -1.38
CA GLY A 160 -3.74 0.75 -2.39
C GLY A 160 -5.24 1.00 -2.43
N ILE A 161 -6.06 0.01 -2.08
CA ILE A 161 -7.52 0.18 -1.90
C ILE A 161 -7.79 1.09 -0.71
N ALA A 162 -7.13 0.87 0.44
CA ALA A 162 -7.26 1.74 1.61
C ALA A 162 -6.81 3.18 1.31
N ALA A 163 -5.67 3.35 0.62
CA ALA A 163 -5.18 4.65 0.15
C ALA A 163 -6.22 5.40 -0.69
N ALA A 164 -6.91 4.69 -1.60
CA ALA A 164 -8.01 5.27 -2.38
C ALA A 164 -9.22 5.62 -1.49
N LEU A 165 -9.62 4.73 -0.57
CA LEU A 165 -10.77 4.91 0.32
C LEU A 165 -10.61 6.06 1.30
N VAL A 166 -9.39 6.50 1.63
CA VAL A 166 -9.13 7.69 2.44
C VAL A 166 -8.87 8.96 1.63
N MET A 167 -8.72 8.84 0.30
CA MET A 167 -8.38 9.95 -0.59
C MET A 167 -9.43 11.05 -0.55
N ASP A 168 -9.04 12.21 -0.04
CA ASP A 168 -9.81 13.44 0.00
C ASP A 168 -8.99 14.60 -0.58
N ASP A 169 -8.71 14.50 -1.89
CA ASP A 169 -7.91 15.48 -2.62
C ASP A 169 -8.75 16.08 -3.77
N PRO A 170 -9.13 17.36 -3.71
CA PRO A 170 -9.92 18.01 -4.75
C PRO A 170 -9.17 18.19 -6.09
N SER A 171 -7.84 18.03 -6.11
CA SER A 171 -7.05 18.05 -7.34
C SER A 171 -7.21 16.75 -8.16
N VAL A 172 -7.61 15.66 -7.50
CA VAL A 172 -7.93 14.38 -8.15
C VAL A 172 -9.37 14.43 -8.66
N ALA A 173 -9.55 14.60 -9.97
CA ALA A 173 -10.88 14.60 -10.58
C ALA A 173 -11.70 13.36 -10.19
N GLY A 174 -12.94 13.54 -9.73
CA GLY A 174 -13.83 12.47 -9.29
C GLY A 174 -13.58 11.94 -7.87
N SER A 175 -12.70 12.57 -7.08
CA SER A 175 -12.51 12.23 -5.67
C SER A 175 -13.75 12.53 -4.81
N SER A 176 -14.48 13.61 -5.12
CA SER A 176 -15.75 13.97 -4.46
C SER A 176 -16.80 12.87 -4.57
N ASP A 177 -16.89 12.19 -5.72
CA ASP A 177 -17.84 11.10 -5.92
C ASP A 177 -17.53 9.91 -4.98
N LEU A 178 -16.24 9.65 -4.73
CA LEU A 178 -15.82 8.64 -3.76
C LEU A 178 -16.11 9.10 -2.33
N ARG A 179 -15.84 10.37 -1.99
CA ARG A 179 -16.19 10.93 -0.67
C ARG A 179 -17.67 10.81 -0.39
N ASP A 180 -18.52 11.23 -1.33
CA ASP A 180 -19.97 11.13 -1.22
C ASP A 180 -20.45 9.68 -1.04
N ALA A 181 -19.76 8.72 -1.65
CA ALA A 181 -20.05 7.30 -1.45
C ALA A 181 -19.67 6.86 -0.02
N VAL A 182 -18.45 7.15 0.43
CA VAL A 182 -17.96 6.81 1.77
C VAL A 182 -18.82 7.46 2.86
N ASP A 183 -19.19 8.74 2.72
CA ASP A 183 -20.03 9.46 3.69
C ASP A 183 -21.43 8.86 3.80
N ARG A 184 -21.98 8.35 2.69
CA ARG A 184 -23.33 7.79 2.64
C ARG A 184 -23.41 6.38 3.23
N MET A 185 -22.40 5.53 3.01
CA MET A 185 -22.50 4.10 3.31
C MET A 185 -21.36 3.53 4.16
N GLY A 186 -20.40 4.35 4.58
CA GLY A 186 -19.16 3.91 5.21
C GLY A 186 -18.15 3.36 4.19
N TRP A 187 -16.86 3.38 4.54
CA TRP A 187 -15.82 2.80 3.68
C TRP A 187 -16.04 1.29 3.49
N ASP A 188 -16.54 0.61 4.53
CA ASP A 188 -16.82 -0.82 4.53
C ASP A 188 -18.04 -1.15 3.64
N GLY A 189 -19.05 -0.28 3.63
CA GLY A 189 -20.16 -0.34 2.68
C GLY A 189 -19.68 -0.19 1.23
N VAL A 190 -18.76 0.75 0.95
CA VAL A 190 -18.17 0.89 -0.39
C VAL A 190 -17.44 -0.40 -0.78
N VAL A 191 -16.61 -0.96 0.11
CA VAL A 191 -15.85 -2.19 -0.15
C VAL A 191 -16.77 -3.39 -0.43
N VAL A 192 -17.89 -3.51 0.27
CA VAL A 192 -18.79 -4.66 0.10
C VAL A 192 -19.73 -4.46 -1.09
N ASP A 193 -20.44 -3.33 -1.13
CA ASP A 193 -21.56 -3.15 -2.06
C ASP A 193 -21.11 -2.65 -3.44
N HIS A 194 -20.02 -1.87 -3.51
CA HIS A 194 -19.50 -1.31 -4.76
C HIS A 194 -18.29 -2.06 -5.28
N CYS A 195 -17.35 -2.39 -4.40
CA CYS A 195 -16.13 -3.11 -4.77
C CYS A 195 -16.34 -4.63 -4.87
N GLY A 196 -17.39 -5.17 -4.24
CA GLY A 196 -17.78 -6.58 -4.33
C GLY A 196 -16.94 -7.52 -3.46
N ALA A 197 -16.16 -7.02 -2.50
CA ALA A 197 -15.40 -7.86 -1.59
C ALA A 197 -16.32 -8.50 -0.53
N ALA A 198 -16.05 -9.76 -0.16
CA ALA A 198 -16.83 -10.45 0.85
C ALA A 198 -16.57 -9.84 2.25
N ARG A 199 -17.63 -9.38 2.92
CA ARG A 199 -17.54 -8.86 4.30
C ARG A 199 -16.91 -9.89 5.23
N GLY A 200 -15.85 -9.49 5.94
CA GLY A 200 -15.08 -10.37 6.84
C GLY A 200 -14.23 -11.43 6.14
N GLY A 201 -14.17 -11.43 4.80
CA GLY A 201 -13.24 -12.26 4.02
C GLY A 201 -11.79 -11.73 4.10
N PRO A 202 -10.79 -12.50 3.63
CA PRO A 202 -9.38 -12.14 3.81
C PRO A 202 -9.02 -10.78 3.21
N LEU A 203 -9.48 -10.47 1.99
CA LEU A 203 -9.25 -9.14 1.39
C LEU A 203 -9.90 -8.01 2.20
N PHE A 204 -11.15 -8.20 2.65
CA PHE A 204 -11.85 -7.21 3.47
C PHE A 204 -11.09 -6.95 4.79
N THR A 205 -10.67 -8.00 5.49
CA THR A 205 -9.95 -7.88 6.76
C THR A 205 -8.60 -7.19 6.60
N LYS A 206 -7.89 -7.42 5.48
CA LYS A 206 -6.66 -6.67 5.19
C LYS A 206 -6.93 -5.20 4.90
N ILE A 207 -7.98 -4.88 4.13
CA ILE A 207 -8.39 -3.48 3.91
C ILE A 207 -8.74 -2.81 5.25
N GLU A 208 -9.50 -3.49 6.11
CA GLU A 208 -9.82 -3.00 7.46
C GLU A 208 -8.57 -2.70 8.29
N THR A 209 -7.58 -3.59 8.24
CA THR A 209 -6.29 -3.40 8.92
C THR A 209 -5.55 -2.17 8.41
N GLU A 210 -5.49 -1.98 7.08
CA GLU A 210 -4.83 -0.80 6.51
C GLU A 210 -5.60 0.49 6.79
N MET A 211 -6.94 0.45 6.79
CA MET A 211 -7.77 1.61 7.18
C MET A 211 -7.51 2.02 8.64
N GLN A 212 -7.37 1.06 9.56
CA GLN A 212 -7.02 1.33 10.96
C GLN A 212 -5.65 1.97 11.09
N LYS A 213 -4.63 1.45 10.38
CA LYS A 213 -3.28 2.05 10.38
C LYS A 213 -3.32 3.52 9.95
N ILE A 214 -4.02 3.82 8.85
CA ILE A 214 -4.14 5.18 8.33
C ILE A 214 -4.88 6.09 9.31
N GLU A 215 -5.93 5.59 9.96
CA GLU A 215 -6.65 6.36 10.98
C GLU A 215 -5.76 6.68 12.19
N ASN A 216 -4.99 5.70 12.65
CA ASN A 216 -4.04 5.88 13.75
C ASN A 216 -2.96 6.92 13.41
N GLU A 217 -2.37 6.83 12.21
CA GLU A 217 -1.41 7.83 11.69
C GLU A 217 -2.03 9.23 11.62
N ARG A 218 -3.23 9.37 11.01
CA ARG A 218 -3.92 10.67 10.89
C ARG A 218 -4.34 11.27 12.22
N SER A 219 -4.61 10.44 13.22
CA SER A 219 -5.04 10.89 14.54
C SER A 219 -3.89 11.46 15.39
N GLY A 220 -2.63 11.31 14.94
CA GLY A 220 -1.46 11.75 15.71
C GLY A 220 -1.44 11.12 17.09
N GLU A 221 -1.75 9.82 17.16
CA GLU A 221 -2.32 9.17 18.33
C GLU A 221 -1.44 9.34 19.58
N LEU A 222 -2.03 9.93 20.62
CA LEU A 222 -1.46 9.93 21.97
C LEU A 222 -1.80 8.59 22.61
N ILE A 223 -0.91 7.62 22.52
CA ILE A 223 -1.10 6.30 23.12
C ILE A 223 -0.48 6.32 24.52
N THR A 224 -1.31 5.99 25.50
CA THR A 224 -0.91 5.90 26.90
C THR A 224 -1.12 4.48 27.40
N GLU A 225 -0.08 3.88 27.96
CA GLU A 225 -0.12 2.51 28.45
C GLU A 225 0.56 2.39 29.82
N GLU A 226 -0.16 1.83 30.79
CA GLU A 226 0.38 1.52 32.11
C GLU A 226 0.78 0.03 32.21
N LEU A 227 1.98 -0.25 32.72
CA LEU A 227 2.50 -1.60 32.91
C LEU A 227 3.37 -1.73 34.15
N VAL A 228 3.50 -2.96 34.67
CA VAL A 228 4.44 -3.31 35.73
C VAL A 228 5.71 -3.87 35.12
N ILE A 229 6.86 -3.29 35.43
CA ILE A 229 8.15 -3.74 34.90
C ILE A 229 8.43 -5.14 35.44
N THR A 230 8.56 -6.13 34.57
CA THR A 230 8.94 -7.51 34.95
C THR A 230 10.35 -7.87 34.52
N ASN A 231 11.02 -7.00 33.76
CA ASN A 231 12.44 -7.16 33.46
C ASN A 231 13.24 -7.23 34.78
N PRO A 232 13.99 -8.32 35.05
CA PRO A 232 14.61 -8.58 36.35
C PRO A 232 15.50 -7.46 36.86
N SER A 233 16.03 -6.67 35.94
CA SER A 233 17.03 -5.66 36.20
C SER A 233 16.49 -4.23 36.12
N GLY A 234 15.17 -4.08 35.89
CA GLY A 234 14.49 -2.79 35.79
C GLY A 234 14.92 -1.97 34.58
N LEU A 235 14.67 -0.67 34.61
CA LEU A 235 15.18 0.28 33.61
C LEU A 235 16.62 0.72 33.92
N HIS A 236 17.51 -0.25 34.14
CA HIS A 236 18.94 0.03 34.33
C HIS A 236 19.68 0.19 32.99
N ALA A 237 21.00 0.33 33.02
CA ALA A 237 21.85 0.66 31.86
C ALA A 237 21.51 -0.06 30.54
N ARG A 238 21.28 -1.38 30.55
CA ARG A 238 21.00 -2.15 29.33
C ARG A 238 19.58 -1.95 28.76
N PRO A 239 18.45 -2.27 29.45
CA PRO A 239 17.10 -2.01 28.92
C PRO A 239 16.87 -0.52 28.62
N ALA A 240 17.47 0.38 29.41
CA ALA A 240 17.41 1.81 29.13
C ALA A 240 18.13 2.18 27.82
N ALA A 241 19.26 1.53 27.50
CA ALA A 241 19.95 1.74 26.23
C ALA A 241 19.13 1.21 25.04
N GLU A 242 18.52 0.02 25.18
CA GLU A 242 17.63 -0.57 24.15
C GLU A 242 16.44 0.35 23.86
N ILE A 243 15.77 0.86 24.91
CA ILE A 243 14.69 1.85 24.79
C ILE A 243 15.17 3.10 24.04
N VAL A 244 16.31 3.66 24.44
CA VAL A 244 16.82 4.90 23.84
C VAL A 244 17.23 4.71 22.39
N GLU A 245 17.85 3.57 22.05
CA GLU A 245 18.24 3.25 20.67
C GLU A 245 17.02 3.08 19.77
N PHE A 246 15.96 2.45 20.26
CA PHE A 246 14.70 2.34 19.54
C PHE A 246 13.99 3.70 19.44
N ALA A 247 13.80 4.39 20.58
CA ALA A 247 13.11 5.67 20.64
C ALA A 247 13.74 6.74 19.73
N LYS A 248 15.06 6.75 19.55
CA LYS A 248 15.76 7.68 18.64
C LYS A 248 15.50 7.45 17.16
N LYS A 249 15.01 6.27 16.77
CA LYS A 249 14.63 5.94 15.39
C LYS A 249 13.19 6.32 15.08
N SER A 250 12.40 6.61 16.10
CA SER A 250 11.01 7.02 15.97
C SER A 250 10.89 8.54 15.92
N GLU A 251 9.98 9.03 15.08
CA GLU A 251 9.59 10.44 15.04
C GLU A 251 8.64 10.81 16.19
N ALA A 252 8.03 9.83 16.87
CA ALA A 252 7.12 10.06 17.99
C ALA A 252 7.81 10.77 19.18
N ASP A 253 7.02 11.58 19.89
CA ASP A 253 7.38 12.14 21.19
C ASP A 253 7.05 11.12 22.29
N ILE A 254 8.08 10.65 23.00
CA ILE A 254 7.96 9.48 23.89
C ILE A 254 8.37 9.86 25.31
N GLN A 255 7.44 9.67 26.26
CA GLN A 255 7.67 9.83 27.69
C GLN A 255 7.40 8.55 28.47
N ILE A 256 8.18 8.33 29.53
CA ILE A 256 7.96 7.26 30.51
C ILE A 256 7.75 7.91 31.87
N HIS A 257 6.64 7.60 32.52
CA HIS A 257 6.26 8.12 33.82
C HIS A 257 6.38 7.05 34.90
N LYS A 258 6.83 7.46 36.10
CA LYS A 258 6.80 6.65 37.32
C LYS A 258 6.34 7.53 38.47
N GLY A 259 5.05 7.45 38.83
CA GLY A 259 4.42 8.41 39.72
C GLY A 259 4.56 9.83 39.16
N ASP A 260 5.11 10.75 39.95
CA ASP A 260 5.26 12.16 39.54
C ASP A 260 6.50 12.44 38.66
N LYS A 261 7.33 11.42 38.40
CA LYS A 261 8.55 11.58 37.58
C LYS A 261 8.26 11.22 36.13
N ALA A 262 8.75 12.04 35.20
CA ALA A 262 8.72 11.78 33.77
C ALA A 262 10.14 11.74 33.19
N ALA A 263 10.37 10.88 32.21
CA ALA A 263 11.58 10.86 31.40
C ALA A 263 11.26 10.89 29.91
N ASN A 264 12.08 11.62 29.16
CA ASN A 264 12.13 11.50 27.71
C ASN A 264 12.84 10.18 27.34
N ALA A 265 12.17 9.31 26.59
CA ALA A 265 12.71 8.00 26.22
C ALA A 265 13.90 8.08 25.24
N LYS A 266 14.10 9.21 24.55
CA LYS A 266 15.26 9.47 23.66
C LYS A 266 16.54 9.89 24.43
N SER A 267 16.45 10.09 25.76
CA SER A 267 17.57 10.51 26.61
C SER A 267 17.91 9.46 27.66
N ILE A 268 19.06 8.81 27.50
CA ILE A 268 19.57 7.80 28.44
C ILE A 268 19.67 8.34 29.87
N MET A 269 20.06 9.60 30.04
CA MET A 269 20.18 10.21 31.36
C MET A 269 18.83 10.35 32.05
N SER A 270 17.77 10.74 31.32
CA SER A 270 16.44 10.86 31.94
C SER A 270 15.82 9.50 32.24
N VAL A 271 15.99 8.52 31.34
CA VAL A 271 15.47 7.16 31.58
C VAL A 271 16.11 6.54 32.82
N LEU A 272 17.43 6.65 32.98
CA LEU A 272 18.10 6.16 34.20
C LEU A 272 17.70 6.94 35.46
N ALA A 273 17.44 8.25 35.35
CA ALA A 273 17.03 9.09 36.47
C ALA A 273 15.62 8.78 37.01
N LEU A 274 14.75 8.10 36.23
CA LEU A 274 13.48 7.58 36.74
C LEU A 274 13.69 6.66 37.94
N GLY A 275 14.78 5.87 37.93
CA GLY A 275 15.04 4.84 38.93
C GLY A 275 13.88 3.83 39.00
N ALA A 276 13.39 3.40 37.85
CA ALA A 276 12.34 2.39 37.73
C ALA A 276 12.94 0.98 37.81
N ASN A 277 12.51 0.22 38.81
CA ASN A 277 12.99 -1.12 39.11
C ASN A 277 11.93 -2.15 38.76
N THR A 278 12.32 -3.41 38.78
CA THR A 278 11.41 -4.56 38.71
C THR A 278 10.30 -4.44 39.75
N GLY A 279 9.06 -4.65 39.32
CA GLY A 279 7.86 -4.54 40.13
C GLY A 279 7.30 -3.12 40.24
N ASP A 280 8.00 -2.09 39.76
CA ASP A 280 7.45 -0.74 39.69
C ASP A 280 6.45 -0.62 38.53
N THR A 281 5.38 0.15 38.75
CA THR A 281 4.43 0.55 37.71
C THR A 281 4.96 1.79 36.99
N VAL A 282 4.91 1.75 35.66
CA VAL A 282 5.26 2.88 34.79
C VAL A 282 4.19 3.10 33.75
N THR A 283 4.08 4.33 33.26
CA THR A 283 3.18 4.70 32.18
C THR A 283 4.00 5.16 30.98
N ILE A 284 3.88 4.48 29.85
CA ILE A 284 4.43 4.91 28.57
C ILE A 284 3.41 5.86 27.92
N VAL A 285 3.89 6.99 27.41
CA VAL A 285 3.11 7.94 26.65
C VAL A 285 3.87 8.19 25.36
N ALA A 286 3.28 7.84 24.21
CA ALA A 286 3.83 8.12 22.89
C ALA A 286 2.83 8.96 22.10
N GLU A 287 3.30 10.04 21.48
CA GLU A 287 2.49 10.93 20.64
C GLU A 287 3.11 11.08 19.26
N GLY A 288 2.31 10.94 18.21
CA GLY A 288 2.74 11.09 16.81
C GLY A 288 2.84 9.77 16.05
N ASP A 289 3.33 9.85 14.82
CA ASP A 289 3.32 8.72 13.87
C ASP A 289 4.06 7.50 14.42
N GLY A 290 3.41 6.34 14.36
CA GLY A 290 3.96 5.08 14.88
C GLY A 290 3.90 4.95 16.42
N ALA A 291 3.14 5.79 17.13
CA ALA A 291 3.00 5.71 18.59
C ALA A 291 2.60 4.30 19.09
N ALA A 292 1.79 3.55 18.32
CA ALA A 292 1.34 2.20 18.70
C ALA A 292 2.51 1.21 18.71
N ASP A 293 3.25 1.14 17.61
CA ASP A 293 4.42 0.29 17.47
C ASP A 293 5.49 0.67 18.50
N VAL A 294 5.62 1.96 18.80
CA VAL A 294 6.54 2.46 19.82
C VAL A 294 6.19 1.96 21.21
N VAL A 295 4.92 2.06 21.60
CA VAL A 295 4.45 1.59 22.91
C VAL A 295 4.62 0.07 23.02
N GLU A 296 4.30 -0.67 21.96
CA GLU A 296 4.47 -2.14 21.93
C GLU A 296 5.93 -2.55 22.12
N GLU A 297 6.87 -1.93 21.42
CA GLU A 297 8.29 -2.28 21.55
C GLU A 297 8.86 -1.90 22.92
N LEU A 298 8.50 -0.71 23.45
CA LEU A 298 8.91 -0.32 24.79
C LEU A 298 8.36 -1.27 25.85
N ARG A 299 7.10 -1.70 25.71
CA ARG A 299 6.49 -2.74 26.56
C ARG A 299 7.32 -4.03 26.49
N ASN A 300 7.70 -4.49 25.30
CA ASN A 300 8.49 -5.71 25.14
C ASN A 300 9.83 -5.63 25.88
N ILE A 301 10.56 -4.52 25.76
CA ILE A 301 11.84 -4.31 26.46
C ILE A 301 11.63 -4.30 27.99
N MET A 302 10.55 -3.69 28.48
CA MET A 302 10.24 -3.60 29.91
C MET A 302 9.74 -4.91 30.53
N LEU A 303 9.25 -5.84 29.71
CA LEU A 303 8.75 -7.14 30.15
C LEU A 303 9.71 -8.31 29.89
N ALA A 304 10.73 -8.10 29.05
CA ALA A 304 11.71 -9.11 28.67
C ALA A 304 12.39 -9.75 29.88
N GLN A 305 12.55 -11.07 29.87
CA GLN A 305 13.32 -11.81 30.86
C GLN A 305 14.76 -11.96 30.35
N GLU A 306 15.76 -11.69 31.19
CA GLU A 306 17.17 -11.86 30.78
C GLU A 306 17.45 -13.34 30.44
N HIS A 307 18.12 -13.58 29.31
CA HIS A 307 18.73 -14.87 28.94
C HIS A 307 20.16 -14.97 29.46
#